data_AF-A0A6H2TZ93-F1
#
_entry.id   AF-A0A6H2TZ93-F1
#
_cell.length_a   1.000
_cell.length_b   1.000
_cell.length_c   1.000
_cell.angle_alpha   90.00
_cell.angle_beta   90.00
_cell.angle_gamma   90.00
#
_symmetry.space_group_name_H-M   'P 1'
#
loop_
_entity.id
_entity.type
_entity.pdbx_description
1 polymer ?
#
loop_
_entity_poly.entity_id
_entity_poly.type
_entity_poly.pdbx_seq_one_letter_code
_entity_poly.pdbx_strand_id
1 'polypeptide(L)'
;LGVFDHLVNLKTLHVDYNKLQAIPPTLFDRLTELTHLELDTNQLKSLPPGIFDKLGKLTKLELHHNQLTTVPKGAFDSLTKLQYILLHSNPWDCACSDILYLSRWISQHPGVVRNNYDRVDPDSARCSGTNTPVRAVTEASTSPSKCP
;
A
#
# COMPACT_ATOMS: atom_id res chain seq x y z
N LEU A 1 -5.86 -16.38 18.82
CA LEU A 1 -6.11 -16.81 17.42
C LEU A 1 -6.67 -15.61 16.69
N GLY A 2 -6.00 -15.19 15.62
CA GLY A 2 -6.48 -14.16 14.72
C GLY A 2 -7.70 -14.67 13.93
N VAL A 3 -8.59 -13.75 13.55
CA VAL A 3 -9.87 -14.08 12.91
C VAL A 3 -9.71 -14.84 11.57
N PHE A 4 -8.55 -14.71 10.91
CA PHE A 4 -8.26 -15.38 9.64
C PHE A 4 -7.27 -16.54 9.74
N ASP A 5 -6.78 -16.88 10.93
CA ASP A 5 -5.66 -17.82 11.10
C ASP A 5 -5.94 -19.23 10.54
N HIS A 6 -7.21 -19.64 10.48
CA HIS A 6 -7.62 -20.94 9.96
C HIS A 6 -7.93 -20.94 8.46
N LEU A 7 -7.97 -19.77 7.81
CA LEU A 7 -8.30 -19.62 6.39
C LEU A 7 -7.07 -19.82 5.50
N VAL A 8 -6.27 -20.86 5.77
CA VAL A 8 -4.94 -21.08 5.14
C VAL A 8 -5.00 -21.34 3.63
N ASN A 9 -6.17 -21.70 3.09
CA ASN A 9 -6.39 -21.91 1.66
C ASN A 9 -7.08 -20.71 0.97
N LEU A 10 -7.29 -19.60 1.68
CA LEU A 10 -7.97 -18.41 1.15
C LEU A 10 -7.13 -17.78 0.04
N LYS A 11 -7.76 -17.56 -1.12
CA LYS A 11 -7.12 -16.94 -2.30
C LYS A 11 -7.47 -15.47 -2.45
N THR A 12 -8.64 -15.09 -1.97
CA THR A 12 -9.21 -13.77 -2.23
C THR A 12 -9.85 -13.28 -0.95
N LEU A 13 -9.46 -12.09 -0.51
CA LEU A 13 -10.00 -11.44 0.69
C LEU A 13 -10.44 -10.02 0.33
N HIS A 14 -11.74 -9.79 0.48
CA HIS A 14 -12.41 -8.52 0.25
C HIS A 14 -12.77 -7.92 1.61
N VAL A 15 -12.17 -6.79 1.96
CA VAL A 15 -12.47 -6.02 3.16
C VAL A 15 -12.70 -4.54 2.82
N ASP A 16 -12.92 -4.28 1.53
CA ASP A 16 -13.24 -2.99 0.93
C ASP A 16 -14.61 -2.45 1.38
N TYR A 17 -14.85 -1.15 1.17
CA TYR A 17 -16.09 -0.45 1.54
C TYR A 17 -16.48 -0.60 3.02
N ASN A 18 -15.51 -0.50 3.91
CA ASN A 18 -15.70 -0.59 5.36
C ASN A 18 -15.25 0.71 6.07
N LYS A 19 -15.18 0.67 7.40
CA LYS A 19 -14.77 1.81 8.25
C LYS A 19 -13.50 1.49 9.05
N LEU A 20 -12.65 0.60 8.54
CA LEU A 20 -11.43 0.20 9.23
C LEU A 20 -10.47 1.39 9.30
N GLN A 21 -10.03 1.72 10.52
CA GLN A 21 -9.03 2.77 10.74
C GLN A 21 -7.61 2.22 10.93
N ALA A 22 -7.51 0.94 11.27
CA ALA A 22 -6.25 0.23 11.50
C ALA A 22 -6.43 -1.26 11.19
N ILE A 23 -5.31 -1.92 10.92
CA ILE A 23 -5.22 -3.37 10.76
C ILE A 23 -4.38 -3.90 11.94
N PRO A 24 -4.83 -4.92 12.68
CA PRO A 24 -4.00 -5.59 13.67
C PRO A 24 -2.70 -6.12 13.04
N PRO A 25 -1.55 -6.05 13.75
CA PRO A 25 -0.35 -6.73 13.32
C PRO A 25 -0.62 -8.22 13.04
N THR A 26 0.13 -8.79 12.10
CA THR A 26 0.09 -10.21 11.72
C THR A 26 -1.26 -10.74 11.19
N LEU A 27 -2.25 -9.87 10.91
CA LEU A 27 -3.60 -10.30 10.52
C LEU A 27 -3.61 -11.24 9.31
N PHE A 28 -2.67 -11.06 8.38
CA PHE A 28 -2.61 -11.82 7.13
C PHE A 28 -1.52 -12.90 7.12
N ASP A 29 -0.79 -13.11 8.22
CA ASP A 29 0.41 -13.97 8.24
C ASP A 29 0.14 -15.43 7.86
N ARG A 30 -1.08 -15.91 8.13
CA ARG A 30 -1.51 -17.29 7.81
C ARG A 30 -2.10 -17.43 6.41
N LEU A 31 -2.32 -16.34 5.69
CA LEU A 31 -2.96 -16.32 4.37
C LEU A 31 -1.93 -16.48 3.24
N THR A 32 -1.07 -17.49 3.34
CA THR A 32 0.05 -17.67 2.40
C THR A 32 -0.38 -18.02 0.97
N GLU A 33 -1.63 -18.46 0.78
CA GLU A 33 -2.25 -18.75 -0.52
C GLU A 33 -2.96 -17.55 -1.16
N LEU A 34 -2.98 -16.39 -0.49
CA LEU A 34 -3.71 -15.21 -0.94
C LEU A 34 -3.10 -14.66 -2.23
N THR A 35 -3.94 -14.42 -3.24
CA THR A 35 -3.59 -13.80 -4.52
C THR A 35 -4.24 -12.43 -4.70
N HIS A 36 -5.39 -12.18 -4.06
CA HIS A 36 -6.13 -10.91 -4.13
C HIS A 36 -6.46 -10.39 -2.73
N LEU A 37 -6.08 -9.14 -2.47
CA LEU A 37 -6.39 -8.43 -1.23
C LEU A 37 -6.94 -7.04 -1.54
N GLU A 38 -8.19 -6.82 -1.18
CA GLU A 38 -8.90 -5.56 -1.38
C GLU A 38 -9.14 -4.91 0.00
N LEU A 39 -8.48 -3.77 0.23
CA LEU A 39 -8.50 -2.98 1.47
C LEU A 39 -8.91 -1.52 1.18
N ASP A 40 -9.33 -1.23 -0.04
CA ASP A 40 -9.69 0.11 -0.47
C ASP A 40 -11.00 0.58 0.18
N THR A 41 -11.31 1.86 -0.01
CA THR A 41 -12.55 2.47 0.47
C THR A 41 -12.76 2.20 1.98
N ASN A 42 -11.72 2.48 2.75
CA ASN A 42 -11.68 2.36 4.21
C ASN A 42 -11.14 3.69 4.81
N GLN A 43 -10.68 3.67 6.06
CA GLN A 43 -10.16 4.85 6.77
C GLN A 43 -8.76 4.58 7.34
N LEU A 44 -7.99 3.67 6.71
CA LEU A 44 -6.69 3.25 7.21
C LEU A 44 -5.72 4.43 7.25
N LYS A 45 -5.20 4.73 8.44
CA LYS A 45 -4.26 5.83 8.67
C LYS A 45 -2.80 5.38 8.56
N SER A 46 -2.54 4.11 8.81
CA SER A 46 -1.22 3.50 8.72
C SER A 46 -1.35 2.00 8.46
N LEU A 47 -0.25 1.38 8.03
CA LEU A 47 -0.11 -0.07 7.90
C LEU A 47 0.90 -0.56 8.94
N PRO A 48 0.65 -1.68 9.64
CA PRO A 48 1.66 -2.29 10.48
C PRO A 48 2.90 -2.70 9.66
N PRO A 49 4.12 -2.54 10.19
CA PRO A 49 5.32 -3.09 9.56
C PRO A 49 5.18 -4.60 9.31
N GLY A 50 5.56 -5.04 8.11
CA GLY A 50 5.53 -6.45 7.72
C GLY A 50 4.14 -7.05 7.48
N ILE A 51 3.07 -6.25 7.45
CA ILE A 51 1.69 -6.74 7.31
C ILE A 51 1.45 -7.59 6.04
N PHE A 52 2.32 -7.46 5.04
CA PHE A 52 2.24 -8.21 3.78
C PHE A 52 3.38 -9.24 3.58
N ASP A 53 4.27 -9.43 4.56
CA ASP A 53 5.51 -10.20 4.39
C ASP A 53 5.28 -11.68 4.06
N LYS A 54 4.14 -12.24 4.48
CA LYS A 54 3.79 -13.64 4.23
C LYS A 54 3.02 -13.85 2.93
N LEU A 55 2.66 -12.79 2.22
CA LEU A 55 1.79 -12.81 1.04
C LEU A 55 2.59 -12.94 -0.27
N GLY A 56 3.56 -13.85 -0.32
CA GLY A 56 4.43 -14.04 -1.49
C GLY A 56 3.72 -14.51 -2.78
N LYS A 57 2.44 -14.87 -2.70
CA LYS A 57 1.57 -15.23 -3.83
C LYS A 57 0.66 -14.09 -4.30
N LEU A 58 0.66 -12.94 -3.62
CA LEU A 58 -0.24 -11.83 -3.92
C LEU A 58 0.06 -11.26 -5.31
N THR A 59 -0.97 -11.17 -6.14
CA THR A 59 -0.89 -10.59 -7.49
C THR A 59 -1.63 -9.25 -7.58
N LYS A 60 -2.65 -9.05 -6.73
CA LYS A 60 -3.50 -7.86 -6.69
C LYS A 60 -3.60 -7.32 -5.26
N LEU A 61 -3.28 -6.03 -5.09
CA LEU A 61 -3.43 -5.30 -3.84
C LEU A 61 -4.14 -3.97 -4.07
N GLU A 62 -5.26 -3.73 -3.40
CA GLU A 62 -5.96 -2.44 -3.47
C GLU A 62 -5.88 -1.70 -2.12
N LEU A 63 -5.28 -0.52 -2.12
CA LEU A 63 -5.13 0.35 -0.94
C LEU A 63 -5.71 1.75 -1.16
N HIS A 64 -6.26 2.01 -2.34
CA HIS A 64 -6.79 3.31 -2.73
C HIS A 64 -8.00 3.74 -1.88
N HIS A 65 -8.37 5.02 -1.88
CA HIS A 65 -9.44 5.55 -1.03
C HIS A 65 -9.28 5.20 0.47
N ASN A 66 -8.10 5.48 1.02
CA ASN A 66 -7.78 5.38 2.45
C ASN A 66 -7.22 6.73 2.95
N GLN A 67 -6.66 6.74 4.16
CA GLN A 67 -6.05 7.91 4.80
C GLN A 67 -4.55 7.71 5.04
N LEU A 68 -3.89 6.92 4.18
CA LEU A 68 -2.47 6.63 4.31
C LEU A 68 -1.65 7.86 3.91
N THR A 69 -0.76 8.29 4.80
CA THR A 69 0.21 9.36 4.52
C THR A 69 1.57 8.81 4.09
N THR A 70 1.89 7.58 4.49
CA THR A 70 3.09 6.84 4.10
C THR A 70 2.82 5.33 4.21
N VAL A 71 3.82 4.51 3.84
CA VAL A 71 3.83 3.07 4.13
C VAL A 71 5.13 2.71 4.86
N PRO A 72 5.15 1.66 5.69
CA PRO A 72 6.37 1.19 6.32
C PRO A 72 7.47 0.89 5.29
N LYS A 73 8.72 1.17 5.65
CA LYS A 73 9.87 0.76 4.83
C LYS A 73 9.82 -0.76 4.61
N GLY A 74 9.91 -1.16 3.35
CA GLY A 74 9.89 -2.56 2.95
C GLY A 74 8.50 -3.19 2.85
N ALA A 75 7.41 -2.41 2.99
CA ALA A 75 6.04 -2.94 3.01
C ALA A 75 5.67 -3.85 1.83
N PHE A 76 6.30 -3.67 0.67
CA PHE A 76 6.01 -4.41 -0.55
C PHE A 76 7.15 -5.35 -1.00
N ASP A 77 8.25 -5.44 -0.26
CA ASP A 77 9.47 -6.14 -0.72
C ASP A 77 9.25 -7.65 -0.89
N SER A 78 8.39 -8.24 -0.06
CA SER A 78 8.03 -9.66 -0.13
C SER A 78 7.02 -9.99 -1.24
N LEU A 79 6.38 -8.98 -1.85
CA LEU A 79 5.32 -9.14 -2.84
C LEU A 79 5.87 -9.40 -4.26
N THR A 80 6.73 -10.41 -4.39
CA THR A 80 7.49 -10.71 -5.62
C THR A 80 6.64 -11.10 -6.83
N LYS A 81 5.36 -11.43 -6.63
CA LYS A 81 4.40 -11.76 -7.70
C LYS A 81 3.38 -10.66 -7.99
N LEU A 82 3.51 -9.49 -7.37
CA LEU A 82 2.55 -8.41 -7.53
C LEU A 82 2.53 -7.90 -8.96
N GLN A 83 1.34 -7.81 -9.55
CA GLN A 83 1.11 -7.36 -10.92
C GLN A 83 0.22 -6.11 -10.99
N TYR A 84 -0.51 -5.86 -9.90
CA TYR A 84 -1.54 -4.85 -9.80
C TYR A 84 -1.51 -4.22 -8.42
N ILE A 85 -1.38 -2.89 -8.37
CA ILE A 85 -1.59 -2.13 -7.14
C ILE A 85 -2.29 -0.80 -7.41
N LEU A 86 -3.30 -0.49 -6.59
CA LEU A 86 -3.96 0.82 -6.55
C LEU A 86 -3.55 1.58 -5.28
N LEU A 87 -2.94 2.75 -5.47
CA LEU A 87 -2.42 3.62 -4.39
C LEU A 87 -3.02 5.04 -4.43
N HIS A 88 -3.81 5.37 -5.46
CA HIS A 88 -4.40 6.69 -5.61
C HIS A 88 -5.40 7.01 -4.49
N SER A 89 -5.86 8.25 -4.43
CA SER A 89 -6.84 8.69 -3.41
C SER A 89 -6.41 8.37 -1.96
N ASN A 90 -5.12 8.59 -1.67
CA ASN A 90 -4.55 8.62 -0.32
C ASN A 90 -3.80 9.94 -0.14
N PRO A 91 -3.83 10.56 1.05
CA PRO A 91 -3.17 11.83 1.32
C PRO A 91 -1.66 11.63 1.57
N TRP A 92 -0.91 11.20 0.56
CA TRP A 92 0.52 10.90 0.69
C TRP A 92 1.32 12.15 1.13
N ASP A 93 1.94 12.08 2.31
CA ASP A 93 2.78 13.15 2.84
C ASP A 93 4.16 13.08 2.21
N CYS A 94 4.35 13.87 1.16
CA CYS A 94 5.62 13.94 0.44
C CYS A 94 6.61 14.95 1.05
N ALA A 95 6.28 15.62 2.16
CA ALA A 95 7.21 16.51 2.85
C ALA A 95 8.04 15.74 3.90
N CYS A 96 7.45 14.74 4.54
CA CYS A 96 8.13 13.79 5.42
C CYS A 96 9.08 12.86 4.64
N SER A 97 10.25 12.54 5.20
CA SER A 97 11.23 11.63 4.58
C SER A 97 10.78 10.17 4.50
N ASP A 98 9.80 9.75 5.29
CA ASP A 98 9.32 8.35 5.28
C ASP A 98 8.71 7.94 3.92
N ILE A 99 8.25 8.91 3.13
CA ILE A 99 7.72 8.69 1.79
C ILE A 99 8.75 8.12 0.80
N LEU A 100 10.05 8.27 1.10
CA LEU A 100 11.13 7.92 0.17
C LEU A 100 11.14 6.44 -0.22
N TYR A 101 10.70 5.56 0.69
CA TYR A 101 10.51 4.16 0.34
C TYR A 101 9.47 4.01 -0.78
N LEU A 102 8.28 4.58 -0.58
CA LEU A 102 7.19 4.49 -1.55
C LEU A 102 7.56 5.12 -2.89
N SER A 103 8.16 6.30 -2.86
CA SER A 103 8.63 7.00 -4.08
C SER A 103 9.57 6.12 -4.90
N ARG A 104 10.59 5.54 -4.26
CA ARG A 104 11.56 4.64 -4.92
C ARG A 104 10.89 3.37 -5.42
N TRP A 105 10.03 2.76 -4.62
CA TRP A 105 9.35 1.54 -4.98
C TRP A 105 8.48 1.73 -6.23
N ILE A 106 7.68 2.79 -6.31
CA ILE A 106 6.87 3.12 -7.50
C ILE A 106 7.78 3.38 -8.70
N SER A 107 8.89 4.10 -8.52
CA SER A 107 9.85 4.38 -9.59
C SER A 107 10.49 3.12 -10.18
N GLN A 108 10.72 2.09 -9.34
CA GLN A 108 11.28 0.80 -9.74
C GLN A 108 10.23 -0.16 -10.32
N HIS A 109 8.95 0.01 -9.97
CA HIS A 109 7.85 -0.85 -10.40
C HIS A 109 6.72 -0.09 -11.13
N PRO A 110 7.03 0.73 -12.16
CA PRO A 110 6.02 1.58 -12.78
C PRO A 110 4.92 0.78 -13.50
N GLY A 111 5.22 -0.46 -13.94
CA GLY A 111 4.31 -1.31 -14.71
C GLY A 111 3.19 -1.97 -13.89
N VAL A 112 3.26 -1.98 -12.56
CA VAL A 112 2.25 -2.61 -11.70
C VAL A 112 1.25 -1.62 -11.09
N VAL A 113 1.61 -0.33 -11.03
CA VAL A 113 0.74 0.71 -10.48
C VAL A 113 -0.36 1.04 -11.48
N ARG A 114 -1.60 1.10 -10.99
CA ARG A 114 -2.80 1.38 -11.78
C ARG A 114 -3.47 2.68 -11.34
N ASN A 115 -4.32 3.25 -12.19
CA ASN A 115 -5.26 4.30 -11.81
C ASN A 115 -6.70 3.76 -11.65
N ASN A 116 -7.65 4.64 -11.34
CA ASN A 116 -9.05 4.33 -11.13
C ASN A 116 -9.81 3.81 -12.38
N TYR A 117 -9.15 3.75 -13.54
CA TYR A 117 -9.67 3.17 -14.78
C TYR A 117 -8.99 1.86 -15.15
N ASP A 118 -8.25 1.26 -14.20
CA ASP A 118 -7.48 0.03 -14.41
C ASP A 118 -6.42 0.14 -15.53
N ARG A 119 -5.87 1.34 -15.72
CA ARG A 119 -4.76 1.56 -16.67
C ARG A 119 -3.45 1.66 -15.92
N VAL A 120 -2.36 1.16 -16.54
CA VAL A 120 -0.99 1.37 -16.04
C VAL A 120 -0.76 2.86 -15.92
N ASP A 121 -0.53 3.34 -14.70
CA ASP A 121 -0.36 4.76 -14.41
C ASP A 121 0.47 4.91 -13.12
N PRO A 122 1.81 4.98 -13.23
CA PRO A 122 2.68 5.15 -12.07
C PRO A 122 2.61 6.55 -11.45
N ASP A 123 1.88 7.49 -12.06
CA ASP A 123 1.65 8.84 -11.54
C ASP A 123 0.33 8.97 -10.76
N SER A 124 -0.42 7.87 -10.59
CA SER A 124 -1.72 7.86 -9.93
C SER A 124 -1.65 8.14 -8.42
N ALA A 125 -0.56 7.77 -7.76
CA ALA A 125 -0.27 8.14 -6.38
C ALA A 125 0.27 9.58 -6.34
N ARG A 126 -0.45 10.50 -5.67
CA ARG A 126 -0.15 11.93 -5.65
C ARG A 126 0.03 12.47 -4.25
N CYS A 127 0.96 13.41 -4.11
CA CYS A 127 1.28 14.09 -2.85
C CYS A 127 0.13 14.99 -2.38
N SER A 128 -0.25 14.90 -1.10
CA SER A 128 -1.24 15.78 -0.47
C SER A 128 -0.66 17.18 -0.29
N GLY A 129 -0.97 18.09 -1.21
CA GLY A 129 -0.58 19.50 -1.13
C GLY A 129 0.03 20.03 -2.42
N THR A 130 0.90 19.26 -3.07
CA THR A 130 1.53 19.66 -4.33
C THR A 130 0.89 19.00 -5.55
N ASN A 131 0.12 17.92 -5.35
CA ASN A 131 -0.47 17.09 -6.41
C ASN A 131 0.57 16.48 -7.37
N THR A 132 1.86 16.55 -7.02
CA THR A 132 2.96 15.94 -7.77
C THR A 132 2.91 14.41 -7.60
N PRO A 133 3.36 13.63 -8.61
CA PRO A 133 3.48 12.19 -8.47
C PRO A 133 4.41 11.82 -7.31
N VAL A 134 4.01 10.86 -6.48
CA VAL A 134 4.83 10.38 -5.36
C VAL A 134 6.18 9.87 -5.85
N ARG A 135 6.22 9.20 -7.01
CA ARG A 135 7.46 8.68 -7.61
C ARG A 135 8.48 9.74 -8.04
N ALA A 136 8.06 11.01 -8.14
CA ALA A 136 8.96 12.11 -8.48
C ALA A 136 9.65 12.71 -7.24
N VAL A 137 9.27 12.28 -6.03
CA VAL A 137 9.80 12.80 -4.78
C VAL A 137 11.20 12.25 -4.51
N THR A 138 12.14 13.13 -4.15
CA THR A 138 13.52 12.77 -3.83
C THR A 138 13.92 13.30 -2.46
N GLU A 139 15.07 12.89 -1.94
CA GLU A 139 15.62 13.37 -0.66
C GLU A 139 15.77 14.90 -0.62
N ALA A 140 15.99 15.54 -1.78
CA ALA A 140 16.14 17.00 -1.85
C ALA A 140 14.85 17.77 -1.52
N SER A 141 13.67 17.13 -1.65
CA SER A 141 12.36 17.74 -1.40
C SER A 141 11.72 17.32 -0.07
N THR A 142 12.35 16.42 0.70
CA THR A 142 11.80 15.89 1.95
C THR A 142 12.66 16.25 3.16
N SER A 143 12.13 16.07 4.37
CA SER A 143 12.90 16.23 5.61
C SER A 143 12.36 15.34 6.72
N PRO A 144 13.23 14.69 7.53
CA PRO A 144 12.81 14.01 8.77
C PRO A 144 12.14 14.94 9.77
N SER A 145 12.51 16.23 9.78
CA SER A 145 11.92 17.23 10.68
C SER A 145 10.48 17.60 10.32
N LYS A 146 9.98 17.16 9.16
CA LYS A 146 8.60 17.38 8.69
C LYS A 146 7.72 16.13 8.89
N CYS A 147 8.26 15.07 9.48
CA CYS A 147 7.49 13.89 9.85
C CYS A 147 6.72 14.12 11.16
N PRO A 148 5.53 13.52 11.33
CA PRO A 148 4.72 13.63 12.54
C PRO A 148 5.35 12.94 13.76
#